data_AF-Q663M0-F1
#
_entry.id   AF-Q663M0-F1
#
_cell.length_a   1.000
_cell.length_b   1.000
_cell.length_c   1.000
_cell.angle_alpha   90.00
_cell.angle_beta   90.00
_cell.angle_gamma   90.00
#
_symmetry.space_group_name_H-M   'P 1'
#
loop_
_entity.id
_entity.type
_entity.pdbx_description
1 polymer ?
#
loop_
_entity_poly.entity_id
_entity_poly.type
_entity_poly.pdbx_seq_one_letter_code
_entity_poly.pdbx_strand_id
1 'polypeptide(L)'
;MVLQSWRKKWANLSCYFRYPTTIRKVIYMTNAIESVHRLFRKLTKTKGIFPNENSLLKSLYLGLMNAQERWTMPIQSWNLALSQLAIYFEGRLDKVITL
;
A
#
# COMPACT_ATOMS: atom_id res chain seq x y z
N MET A 1 -25.94 -5.80 2.33
CA MET A 1 -25.47 -5.81 3.74
C MET A 1 -23.95 -6.03 3.78
N VAL A 2 -23.19 -5.25 4.56
CA VAL A 2 -21.73 -5.39 4.71
C VAL A 2 -21.34 -6.85 4.98
N LEU A 3 -22.06 -7.52 5.88
CA LEU A 3 -21.85 -8.93 6.25
C LEU A 3 -21.92 -9.91 5.07
N GLN A 4 -22.80 -9.68 4.10
CA GLN A 4 -22.92 -10.54 2.91
C GLN A 4 -21.68 -10.42 2.01
N SER A 5 -21.14 -9.21 1.85
CA SER A 5 -19.90 -8.98 1.09
C SER A 5 -18.70 -9.68 1.75
N TRP A 6 -18.59 -9.60 3.08
CA TRP A 6 -17.57 -10.29 3.86
C TRP A 6 -17.67 -11.81 3.71
N ARG A 7 -18.87 -12.39 3.86
CA ARG A 7 -19.09 -13.83 3.67
C ARG A 7 -18.73 -14.29 2.27
N LYS A 8 -19.14 -13.54 1.24
CA LYS A 8 -18.83 -13.84 -0.17
C LYS A 8 -17.33 -13.82 -0.46
N LYS A 9 -16.58 -12.91 0.14
CA LYS A 9 -15.12 -12.75 -0.07
C LYS A 9 -14.27 -13.45 0.98
N TRP A 10 -14.88 -14.20 1.91
CA TRP A 10 -14.21 -14.73 3.09
C TRP A 10 -12.99 -15.57 2.73
N ALA A 11 -13.09 -16.43 1.70
CA ALA A 11 -11.98 -17.26 1.24
C ALA A 11 -10.70 -16.46 0.92
N ASN A 12 -10.84 -15.25 0.37
CA ASN A 12 -9.71 -14.38 0.07
C ASN A 12 -9.24 -13.62 1.31
N LEU A 13 -10.19 -13.12 2.11
CA LEU A 13 -9.90 -12.33 3.30
C LEU A 13 -9.26 -13.16 4.41
N SER A 14 -9.60 -14.45 4.54
CA SER A 14 -9.06 -15.34 5.57
C SER A 14 -7.56 -15.62 5.39
N CYS A 15 -7.02 -15.50 4.17
CA CYS A 15 -5.59 -15.66 3.89
C CYS A 15 -4.73 -14.69 4.71
N TYR A 16 -5.26 -13.52 5.04
CA TYR A 16 -4.62 -12.54 5.90
C TYR A 16 -4.21 -13.12 7.27
N PHE A 17 -5.01 -14.01 7.84
CA PHE A 17 -4.74 -14.59 9.17
C PHE A 17 -3.62 -15.63 9.15
N ARG A 18 -3.15 -16.06 7.97
CA ARG A 18 -1.98 -16.95 7.84
C ARG A 18 -0.68 -16.24 8.21
N TYR A 19 -0.66 -14.91 8.23
CA TYR A 19 0.52 -14.11 8.51
C TYR A 19 0.70 -13.82 10.02
N PRO A 20 1.95 -13.79 10.52
CA PRO A 20 2.30 -13.29 11.84
C PRO A 20 1.74 -11.89 12.12
N THR A 21 1.56 -11.56 13.40
CA THR A 21 0.99 -10.27 13.86
C THR A 21 1.76 -9.06 13.35
N THR A 22 3.09 -9.16 13.27
CA THR A 22 3.99 -8.11 12.78
C THR A 22 3.77 -7.80 11.30
N ILE A 23 3.65 -8.82 10.45
CA ILE A 23 3.33 -8.67 9.02
C ILE A 23 1.90 -8.15 8.84
N ARG A 24 0.96 -8.70 9.59
CA ARG A 24 -0.44 -8.26 9.61
C ARG A 24 -0.58 -6.78 9.91
N LYS A 25 0.24 -6.26 10.83
CA LYS A 25 0.29 -4.83 11.19
C LYS A 25 0.68 -3.93 10.02
N VAL A 26 1.67 -4.34 9.24
CA VAL A 26 2.03 -3.61 8.02
C VAL A 26 0.89 -3.63 7.01
N ILE A 27 0.26 -4.79 6.80
CA ILE A 27 -0.81 -4.97 5.80
C ILE A 27 -2.05 -4.11 6.12
N TYR A 28 -2.52 -4.11 7.37
CA TYR A 28 -3.75 -3.37 7.71
C TYR A 28 -3.52 -1.86 7.83
N MET A 29 -2.26 -1.39 7.83
CA MET A 29 -1.95 0.02 7.97
C MET A 29 -2.43 0.80 6.74
N THR A 30 -3.60 1.42 6.86
CA THR A 30 -4.25 2.10 5.73
C THR A 30 -3.64 3.46 5.41
N ASN A 31 -2.86 4.05 6.32
CA ASN A 31 -2.24 5.37 6.16
C ASN A 31 -1.51 5.54 4.82
N ALA A 32 -0.79 4.51 4.37
CA ALA A 32 -0.06 4.55 3.11
C ALA A 32 -1.01 4.70 1.90
N ILE A 33 -1.99 3.79 1.75
CA ILE A 33 -2.93 3.83 0.63
C ILE A 33 -3.89 5.02 0.71
N GLU A 34 -4.31 5.41 1.92
CA GLU A 34 -5.16 6.57 2.14
C GLU A 34 -4.46 7.88 1.78
N SER A 35 -3.17 8.01 2.06
CA SER A 35 -2.38 9.19 1.67
C SER A 35 -2.37 9.39 0.15
N VAL A 36 -2.20 8.30 -0.61
CA VAL A 36 -2.26 8.31 -2.08
C VAL A 36 -3.67 8.63 -2.57
N HIS A 37 -4.70 8.00 -2.01
CA HIS A 37 -6.08 8.32 -2.36
C HIS A 37 -6.44 9.78 -2.06
N ARG A 38 -5.92 10.36 -0.98
CA ARG A 38 -6.11 11.78 -0.64
C ARG A 38 -5.42 12.69 -1.65
N LEU A 39 -4.19 12.36 -2.05
CA LEU A 39 -3.45 13.07 -3.08
C LEU A 39 -4.25 13.09 -4.40
N PHE A 40 -4.72 11.93 -4.86
CA PHE A 40 -5.48 11.82 -6.12
C PHE A 40 -6.80 12.59 -6.07
N ARG A 41 -7.54 12.51 -4.95
CA ARG A 41 -8.76 13.32 -4.74
C ARG A 41 -8.47 14.81 -4.77
N LYS A 42 -7.35 15.26 -4.20
CA LYS A 42 -6.94 16.68 -4.24
C LYS A 42 -6.66 17.13 -5.67
N LEU A 43 -5.85 16.37 -6.42
CA LEU A 43 -5.46 16.72 -7.79
C LEU A 43 -6.65 16.77 -8.75
N THR A 44 -7.54 15.78 -8.65
CA THR A 44 -8.76 15.71 -9.49
C THR A 44 -9.75 16.80 -9.14
N LYS A 45 -9.94 17.11 -7.85
CA LYS A 45 -10.83 18.20 -7.41
C LYS A 45 -10.35 19.58 -7.88
N THR A 46 -9.05 19.84 -7.89
CA THR A 46 -8.50 21.15 -8.28
C THR A 46 -8.59 21.41 -9.79
N LYS A 47 -8.49 20.37 -10.64
CA LYS A 47 -8.39 20.53 -12.10
C LYS A 47 -9.72 20.47 -12.86
N GLY A 48 -10.84 20.11 -12.24
CA GLY A 48 -12.21 20.23 -12.78
C GLY A 48 -12.52 19.37 -14.00
N ILE A 49 -11.83 19.58 -15.13
CA ILE A 49 -11.96 18.86 -16.40
C ILE A 49 -10.55 18.56 -16.92
N PHE A 50 -10.35 17.33 -17.41
CA PHE A 50 -9.14 16.93 -18.10
C PHE A 50 -9.43 16.80 -19.60
N PRO A 51 -8.59 17.37 -20.50
CA PRO A 51 -8.84 17.34 -21.95
C PRO A 51 -8.76 15.94 -22.57
N ASN A 52 -8.01 15.02 -21.95
CA ASN A 52 -7.94 13.60 -22.33
C ASN A 52 -7.38 12.74 -21.17
N GLU A 53 -7.46 11.42 -21.29
CA GLU A 53 -6.95 10.46 -20.29
C GLU A 53 -5.45 10.62 -20.04
N ASN A 54 -4.66 10.87 -21.09
CA ASN A 54 -3.21 11.08 -20.97
C ASN A 54 -2.86 12.30 -20.09
N SER A 55 -3.65 13.37 -20.15
CA SER A 55 -3.46 14.56 -19.32
C SER A 55 -3.75 14.30 -17.85
N LEU A 56 -4.74 13.44 -17.57
CA LEU A 56 -5.06 12.97 -16.22
C LEU A 56 -3.90 12.11 -15.69
N LEU A 57 -3.46 11.12 -16.46
CA LEU A 57 -2.36 10.23 -16.08
C LEU A 57 -1.07 11.01 -15.81
N LYS A 58 -0.70 11.96 -16.67
CA LYS A 58 0.46 12.84 -16.44
C LYS A 58 0.33 13.65 -15.15
N SER A 59 -0.85 14.19 -14.87
CA SER A 59 -1.10 14.98 -13.66
C SER A 59 -0.99 14.13 -12.39
N LEU A 60 -1.53 12.90 -12.41
CA LEU A 60 -1.42 11.96 -11.30
C LEU A 60 0.03 11.51 -11.10
N TYR A 61 0.75 11.22 -12.19
CA TYR A 61 2.16 10.83 -12.17
C TYR A 61 3.03 11.91 -11.53
N LEU A 62 2.93 13.17 -12.00
CA LEU A 62 3.69 14.29 -11.43
C LEU A 62 3.35 14.52 -9.96
N GLY A 63 2.07 14.42 -9.60
CA GLY A 63 1.64 14.52 -8.21
C GLY A 63 2.24 13.42 -7.33
N LEU A 64 2.33 12.19 -7.84
CA LEU A 64 2.92 11.06 -7.15
C LEU A 64 4.43 11.22 -6.99
N MET A 65 5.16 11.67 -8.03
CA MET A 65 6.60 11.96 -7.95
C MET A 65 6.90 12.99 -6.85
N ASN A 66 6.16 14.10 -6.82
CA ASN A 66 6.31 15.12 -5.78
C ASN A 66 5.96 14.61 -4.37
N ALA A 67 5.04 13.65 -4.25
CA ALA A 67 4.70 13.04 -2.97
C ALA A 67 5.77 12.04 -2.52
N GLN A 68 6.34 11.28 -3.46
CA GLN A 68 7.40 10.31 -3.21
C GLN A 68 8.65 10.95 -2.59
N GLU A 69 9.02 12.16 -3.03
CA GLU A 69 10.12 12.94 -2.43
C GLU A 69 9.95 13.17 -0.93
N ARG A 70 8.71 13.15 -0.43
CA ARG A 70 8.39 13.36 0.99
C ARG A 70 8.29 12.05 1.79
N TRP A 71 8.35 10.90 1.12
CA TRP A 71 8.28 9.57 1.76
C TRP A 71 9.65 9.13 2.29
N THR A 72 10.24 9.96 3.16
CA THR A 72 11.56 9.70 3.75
C THR A 72 11.47 8.98 5.09
N MET A 73 10.31 9.01 5.74
CA MET A 73 10.12 8.39 7.05
C MET A 73 10.04 6.86 6.95
N PRO A 74 10.82 6.12 7.76
CA PRO A 74 10.76 4.67 7.77
C PRO A 74 9.43 4.16 8.36
N ILE A 75 8.98 3.00 7.89
CA ILE A 75 7.81 2.33 8.43
C ILE A 75 8.12 1.88 9.87
N GLN A 76 7.22 2.18 10.80
CA GLN A 76 7.38 1.80 12.20
C GLN A 76 7.52 0.29 12.34
N SER A 77 8.55 -0.16 13.08
CA SER A 77 8.83 -1.58 13.32
C SER A 77 9.07 -2.41 12.04
N TRP A 78 9.51 -1.77 10.94
CA TRP A 78 9.77 -2.46 9.67
C TRP A 78 10.81 -3.58 9.80
N ASN A 79 11.87 -3.37 10.57
CA ASN A 79 12.92 -4.38 10.78
C ASN A 79 12.34 -5.70 11.33
N LEU A 80 11.44 -5.61 12.31
CA LEU A 80 10.79 -6.80 12.88
C LEU A 80 9.86 -7.48 11.87
N ALA A 81 9.13 -6.71 11.08
CA ALA A 81 8.31 -7.25 10.00
C ALA A 81 9.17 -7.92 8.92
N LEU A 82 10.31 -7.34 8.56
CA LEU A 82 11.25 -7.86 7.59
C LEU A 82 11.87 -9.18 8.05
N SER A 83 12.30 -9.29 9.32
CA SER A 83 12.81 -10.55 9.87
C SER A 83 11.74 -11.64 9.84
N GLN A 84 10.49 -11.30 10.16
CA GLN A 84 9.38 -12.26 10.09
C GLN A 84 9.03 -12.65 8.66
N LEU A 85 9.18 -11.74 7.68
CA LEU A 85 9.04 -12.07 6.27
C LEU A 85 10.15 -13.01 5.78
N ALA A 86 11.39 -12.80 6.22
CA ALA A 86 12.51 -13.68 5.87
C ALA A 86 12.31 -15.11 6.39
N ILE A 87 11.80 -15.26 7.62
CA ILE A 87 11.47 -16.58 8.19
C ILE A 87 10.26 -17.20 7.46
N TYR A 88 9.20 -16.43 7.23
CA TYR A 88 7.97 -16.94 6.61
C TYR A 88 8.14 -17.30 5.13
N PHE A 89 9.06 -16.62 4.44
CA PHE A 89 9.38 -16.80 3.02
C PHE A 89 10.86 -17.13 2.85
N GLU A 90 11.30 -18.23 3.46
CA GLU A 90 12.68 -18.71 3.39
C GLU A 90 13.20 -18.78 1.94
N GLY A 91 14.42 -18.28 1.71
CA GLY A 91 15.08 -18.27 0.40
C GLY A 91 14.56 -17.24 -0.60
N ARG A 92 13.48 -16.50 -0.29
CA ARG A 92 12.90 -15.50 -1.22
C ARG A 92 13.58 -14.14 -1.14
N LEU A 93 14.11 -13.78 0.03
CA LEU A 93 14.63 -12.45 0.31
C LEU A 93 16.17 -12.38 0.28
N ASP A 94 16.87 -13.51 0.19
CA ASP A 94 18.34 -13.61 0.25
C ASP A 94 19.04 -12.80 -0.84
N LYS A 95 18.39 -12.57 -1.99
CA LYS A 95 18.94 -11.76 -3.09
C LYS A 95 18.82 -10.25 -2.86
N VAL A 96 17.98 -9.83 -1.92
CA VAL A 96 17.59 -8.42 -1.70
C VAL A 96 18.05 -7.94 -0.33
N ILE A 97 18.06 -8.83 0.67
CA ILE A 97 18.63 -8.59 1.98
C ILE A 97 20.11 -8.97 1.89
N THR A 98 20.95 -8.01 1.52
CA THR A 98 22.39 -8.09 1.85
C THR A 98 22.52 -7.94 3.36
N LEU A 99 22.96 -9.00 4.04
CA LEU A 99 23.55 -8.89 5.37
C LEU A 99 24.82 -8.02 5.30
#